data_AF-A0A0B8PKM9-F1
#
_entry.id   AF-A0A0B8PKM9-F1
#
_cell.length_a   1.000
_cell.length_b   1.000
_cell.length_c   1.000
_cell.angle_alpha   90.00
_cell.angle_beta   90.00
_cell.angle_gamma   90.00
#
_symmetry.space_group_name_H-M   'P 1'
#
loop_
_entity.id
_entity.type
_entity.pdbx_description
1 polymer ?
#
loop_
_entity_poly.entity_id
_entity_poly.type
_entity_poly.pdbx_seq_one_letter_code
_entity_poly.pdbx_strand_id
1 'polypeptide(L)'
;MILSDYLGEYTLKVEKAEPVSMSFTSDDFIDGIQITGGELSERINRMNLSVKRWQQVEDSEVFELVDIDVSYPEDLEGEGGIYDQWLSEDGGRRLAQSESMPEITSADQGLYHAAVKARLARSNDECEVSLPPISWLLEPGDVIELTDENTVQDARQWRIKEMDEDEGQATLTLIHYDPAAYSPDLSAVPDGDVPSERPDIEWLDPVTNLSVEIYSDSGTGADNPYHQGVVTWDESTSPVISHYQVKLADAQTGTTIYTVNEPTAKHYLKELTNTFEYVVMVDAVSLTGFILRHPVKLLL
;
A
#
# COMPACT_ATOMS: atom_id res chain seq x y z
N MET A 1 -16.48 5.71 -2.82
CA MET A 1 -16.28 7.01 -2.17
C MET A 1 -17.58 7.79 -2.32
N ILE A 2 -18.38 7.84 -1.26
CA ILE A 2 -19.63 8.59 -1.21
C ILE A 2 -19.42 9.69 -0.17
N LEU A 3 -19.65 10.94 -0.57
CA LEU A 3 -19.50 12.14 0.26
C LEU A 3 -20.91 12.60 0.65
N SER A 4 -21.20 12.64 1.95
CA SER A 4 -22.41 13.25 2.52
C SER A 4 -22.03 14.26 3.61
N ASP A 5 -22.87 15.26 3.80
CA ASP A 5 -22.52 16.65 4.08
C ASP A 5 -22.29 17.04 5.57
N TYR A 6 -21.30 17.93 5.75
CA TYR A 6 -21.25 19.14 6.59
C TYR A 6 -20.88 19.18 8.08
N LEU A 7 -20.89 18.14 8.92
CA LEU A 7 -20.40 18.26 10.34
C LEU A 7 -19.95 16.94 11.02
N GLY A 8 -19.75 15.85 10.27
CA GLY A 8 -19.43 14.52 10.83
C GLY A 8 -17.94 14.26 11.11
N GLU A 9 -17.64 13.47 12.14
CA GLU A 9 -16.34 12.81 12.27
C GLU A 9 -16.24 11.73 11.19
N TYR A 10 -15.13 11.74 10.43
CA TYR A 10 -14.91 10.75 9.37
C TYR A 10 -14.29 9.49 9.98
N THR A 11 -14.96 8.36 9.82
CA THR A 11 -14.40 7.06 10.20
C THR A 11 -13.84 6.36 8.97
N LEU A 12 -12.55 6.02 9.04
CA LEU A 12 -11.91 5.14 8.06
C LEU A 12 -11.99 3.69 8.57
N LYS A 13 -12.83 2.89 7.91
CA LYS A 13 -12.96 1.46 8.20
C LYS A 13 -12.32 0.68 7.05
N VAL A 14 -11.40 -0.23 7.38
CA VAL A 14 -10.84 -1.15 6.39
C VAL A 14 -11.91 -2.18 6.07
N GLU A 15 -12.28 -2.25 4.80
CA GLU A 15 -13.19 -3.27 4.29
C GLU A 15 -12.55 -4.66 4.47
N LYS A 16 -13.20 -5.49 5.29
CA LYS A 16 -12.80 -6.87 5.59
C LYS A 16 -14.05 -7.73 5.74
N ALA A 17 -13.84 -9.02 6.01
CA ALA A 17 -14.92 -9.86 6.50
C ALA A 17 -15.40 -9.32 7.86
N GLU A 18 -16.67 -8.94 7.93
CA GLU A 18 -17.36 -8.43 9.10
C GLU A 18 -18.48 -9.37 9.56
N PRO A 19 -18.77 -9.40 10.88
CA PRO A 19 -19.93 -10.09 11.41
C PRO A 19 -21.22 -9.35 11.03
N VAL A 20 -22.34 -10.05 11.10
CA VAL A 20 -23.68 -9.46 10.98
C VAL A 20 -23.93 -8.54 12.19
N SER A 21 -24.22 -7.27 11.92
CA SER A 21 -24.59 -6.25 12.91
C SER A 21 -26.03 -6.41 13.38
N MET A 22 -26.95 -6.75 12.48
CA MET A 22 -28.37 -6.95 12.79
C MET A 22 -29.02 -7.90 11.78
N SER A 23 -30.02 -8.66 12.23
CA SER A 23 -30.83 -9.54 11.38
C SER A 23 -32.28 -9.05 11.35
N PHE A 24 -32.90 -9.10 10.18
CA PHE A 24 -34.30 -8.74 9.94
C PHE A 24 -35.03 -9.85 9.20
N THR A 25 -36.32 -9.96 9.47
CA THR A 25 -37.21 -10.96 8.86
C THR A 25 -38.33 -10.27 8.07
N SER A 26 -39.13 -11.04 7.32
CA SER A 26 -40.28 -10.52 6.56
C SER A 26 -41.23 -9.64 7.39
N ASP A 27 -41.35 -9.91 8.70
CA ASP A 27 -42.21 -9.15 9.62
C ASP A 27 -41.66 -7.74 9.93
N ASP A 28 -40.36 -7.53 9.72
CA ASP A 28 -39.69 -6.25 9.97
C ASP A 28 -39.71 -5.33 8.75
N PHE A 29 -40.08 -5.82 7.56
CA PHE A 29 -40.08 -5.01 6.34
C PHE A 29 -41.34 -4.16 6.23
N ILE A 30 -41.18 -2.87 5.95
CA ILE A 30 -42.32 -1.95 5.81
C ILE A 30 -43.00 -2.13 4.44
N ASP A 31 -42.19 -2.16 3.38
CA ASP A 31 -42.66 -2.26 1.98
C ASP A 31 -42.12 -3.52 1.26
N GLY A 32 -41.59 -4.49 2.00
CA GLY A 32 -40.92 -5.67 1.47
C GLY A 32 -39.48 -5.39 1.02
N ILE A 33 -38.92 -6.30 0.22
CA ILE A 33 -37.57 -6.16 -0.35
C ILE A 33 -37.60 -6.09 -1.88
N GLN A 34 -36.72 -5.29 -2.45
CA GLN A 34 -36.50 -5.22 -3.89
C GLN A 34 -35.08 -5.66 -4.21
N ILE A 35 -34.93 -6.82 -4.86
CA ILE A 35 -33.62 -7.33 -5.27
C ILE A 35 -33.44 -7.10 -6.77
N THR A 36 -32.37 -6.41 -7.13
CA THR A 36 -31.93 -6.23 -8.50
C THR A 36 -30.66 -7.05 -8.72
N GLY A 37 -30.71 -7.97 -9.69
CA GLY A 37 -29.53 -8.74 -10.07
C GLY A 37 -28.52 -7.84 -10.78
N GLY A 38 -27.24 -8.07 -10.50
CA GLY A 38 -26.17 -7.27 -11.09
C GLY A 38 -26.07 -7.40 -12.61
N GLU A 39 -25.55 -6.36 -13.27
CA GLU A 39 -25.39 -6.37 -14.73
C GLU A 39 -24.24 -7.28 -15.19
N LEU A 40 -24.42 -7.98 -16.31
CA LEU A 40 -23.33 -8.73 -16.95
C LEU A 40 -22.15 -7.82 -17.33
N SER A 41 -22.39 -6.54 -17.60
CA SER A 41 -21.38 -5.51 -17.88
C SER A 41 -20.34 -5.36 -16.78
N GLU A 42 -20.76 -5.60 -15.54
CA GLU A 42 -20.00 -5.36 -14.32
C GLU A 42 -19.33 -6.62 -13.79
N ARG A 43 -19.72 -7.79 -14.30
CA ARG A 43 -19.11 -9.07 -13.94
C ARG A 43 -17.72 -9.16 -14.55
N ILE A 44 -16.79 -9.66 -13.76
CA ILE A 44 -15.42 -9.94 -14.19
C ILE A 44 -15.22 -11.45 -14.09
N ASN A 45 -14.73 -12.06 -15.17
CA ASN A 45 -14.23 -13.44 -15.11
C ASN A 45 -12.71 -13.53 -15.14
N ARG A 46 -12.00 -12.43 -15.40
CA ARG A 46 -10.56 -12.34 -15.17
C ARG A 46 -10.12 -10.94 -14.82
N MET A 47 -9.48 -10.78 -13.67
CA MET A 47 -8.87 -9.53 -13.22
C MET A 47 -7.36 -9.62 -13.43
N ASN A 48 -6.80 -8.70 -14.21
CA ASN A 48 -5.35 -8.56 -14.36
C ASN A 48 -4.91 -7.30 -13.61
N LEU A 49 -3.91 -7.43 -12.74
CA LEU A 49 -3.31 -6.32 -12.03
C LEU A 49 -1.85 -6.18 -12.40
N SER A 50 -1.49 -4.98 -12.85
CA SER A 50 -0.09 -4.60 -13.04
C SER A 50 0.42 -3.99 -11.73
N VAL A 51 1.33 -4.68 -11.05
CA VAL A 51 1.90 -4.30 -9.75
C VAL A 51 3.42 -4.19 -9.86
N LYS A 52 4.07 -3.64 -8.84
CA LYS A 52 5.53 -3.62 -8.76
C LYS A 52 6.04 -4.83 -7.99
N ARG A 53 7.23 -5.30 -8.33
CA ARG A 53 7.98 -6.29 -7.54
C ARG A 53 9.45 -5.94 -7.53
N TRP A 54 10.12 -6.16 -6.39
CA TRP A 54 11.57 -6.14 -6.34
C TRP A 54 12.14 -7.33 -7.12
N GLN A 55 12.99 -7.06 -8.09
CA GLN A 55 13.70 -8.07 -8.84
C GLN A 55 15.20 -7.78 -8.78
N GLN A 56 15.99 -8.82 -8.55
CA GLN A 56 17.44 -8.73 -8.68
C GLN A 56 17.81 -8.53 -10.16
N VAL A 57 18.61 -7.51 -10.44
CA VAL A 57 19.21 -7.29 -11.75
C VAL A 57 20.18 -8.42 -12.03
N GLU A 58 20.09 -9.00 -13.24
CA GLU A 58 20.92 -10.13 -13.66
C GLU A 58 22.41 -9.86 -13.42
N ASP A 59 23.09 -10.83 -12.80
CA ASP A 59 24.52 -10.75 -12.43
C ASP A 59 24.91 -9.54 -11.56
N SER A 60 23.96 -8.96 -10.82
CA SER A 60 24.19 -7.83 -9.92
C SER A 60 23.69 -8.11 -8.51
N GLU A 61 24.30 -7.47 -7.51
CA GLU A 61 23.70 -7.39 -6.17
C GLU A 61 22.56 -6.35 -6.12
N VAL A 62 22.28 -5.66 -7.24
CA VAL A 62 21.27 -4.61 -7.37
C VAL A 62 19.85 -5.15 -7.48
N PHE A 63 18.92 -4.53 -6.75
CA PHE A 63 17.48 -4.77 -6.85
C PHE A 63 16.79 -3.55 -7.45
N GLU A 64 15.88 -3.79 -8.39
CA GLU A 64 15.04 -2.76 -8.98
C GLU A 64 13.55 -3.12 -8.87
N LEU A 65 12.69 -2.10 -8.89
CA LEU A 65 11.24 -2.30 -8.96
C LEU A 65 10.84 -2.47 -10.42
N VAL A 66 10.44 -3.69 -10.78
CA VAL A 66 9.91 -4.02 -12.11
C VAL A 66 8.38 -4.07 -12.07
N ASP A 67 7.76 -3.77 -13.20
CA ASP A 67 6.35 -4.07 -13.41
C ASP A 67 6.16 -5.57 -13.64
N ILE A 68 5.20 -6.16 -12.93
CA ILE A 68 4.74 -7.52 -13.14
C ILE A 68 3.22 -7.52 -13.27
N ASP A 69 2.70 -8.45 -14.06
CA ASP A 69 1.26 -8.65 -14.19
C ASP A 69 0.85 -9.92 -13.43
N VAL A 70 -0.13 -9.79 -12.55
CA VAL A 70 -0.77 -10.91 -11.86
C VAL A 70 -2.21 -11.03 -12.36
N SER A 71 -2.72 -12.26 -12.47
CA SER A 71 -4.06 -12.53 -12.98
C SER A 71 -4.83 -13.40 -11.99
N TYR A 72 -6.11 -13.09 -11.77
CA TYR A 72 -7.04 -13.98 -11.09
C TYR A 72 -8.34 -14.15 -11.90
N PRO A 73 -8.87 -15.37 -12.07
CA PRO A 73 -8.26 -16.65 -11.69
C PRO A 73 -6.93 -16.89 -12.42
N GLU A 74 -6.05 -17.69 -11.81
CA GLU A 74 -4.74 -18.01 -12.38
C GLU A 74 -4.84 -19.05 -13.50
N ASP A 75 -5.85 -19.92 -13.43
CA ASP A 75 -6.10 -20.95 -14.42
C ASP A 75 -6.48 -20.37 -15.79
N LEU A 76 -6.04 -21.07 -16.83
CA LEU A 76 -6.31 -20.70 -18.22
C LEU A 76 -7.54 -21.42 -18.77
N GLU A 77 -8.06 -20.90 -19.88
CA GLU A 77 -9.19 -21.52 -20.60
C GLU A 77 -8.86 -22.96 -20.99
N GLY A 78 -9.71 -23.90 -20.59
CA GLY A 78 -9.57 -25.32 -20.85
C GLY A 78 -8.81 -26.12 -19.79
N GLU A 79 -8.39 -25.49 -18.69
CA GLU A 79 -7.75 -26.17 -17.55
C GLU A 79 -8.76 -26.77 -16.56
N GLY A 80 -10.05 -26.46 -16.70
CA GLY A 80 -11.13 -26.98 -15.86
C GLY A 80 -11.20 -26.36 -14.47
N GLY A 81 -10.59 -25.18 -14.28
CA GLY A 81 -10.60 -24.44 -13.03
C GLY A 81 -11.74 -23.41 -12.92
N ILE A 82 -11.55 -22.42 -12.05
CA ILE A 82 -12.54 -21.38 -11.75
C ILE A 82 -12.77 -20.49 -12.97
N TYR A 83 -11.75 -20.22 -13.78
CA TYR A 83 -11.88 -19.42 -14.99
C TYR A 83 -12.88 -20.04 -15.97
N ASP A 84 -12.78 -21.35 -16.24
CA ASP A 84 -13.69 -22.06 -17.13
C ASP A 84 -15.12 -22.10 -16.58
N GLN A 85 -15.26 -22.30 -15.27
CA GLN A 85 -16.57 -22.23 -14.62
C GLN A 85 -17.20 -20.86 -14.86
N TRP A 86 -16.48 -19.77 -14.53
CA TRP A 86 -16.98 -18.41 -14.68
C TRP A 86 -17.27 -18.04 -16.13
N LEU A 87 -16.41 -18.45 -17.05
CA LEU A 87 -16.61 -18.26 -18.48
C LEU A 87 -17.88 -18.98 -18.96
N SER A 88 -18.15 -20.19 -18.46
CA SER A 88 -19.35 -20.94 -18.81
C SER A 88 -20.64 -20.31 -18.26
N GLU A 89 -20.61 -19.81 -17.02
CA GLU A 89 -21.71 -19.05 -16.40
C GLU A 89 -22.04 -17.78 -17.20
N ASP A 90 -21.02 -17.17 -17.82
CA ASP A 90 -21.14 -15.95 -18.61
C ASP A 90 -21.42 -16.24 -20.10
N GLY A 91 -21.81 -17.47 -20.44
CA GLY A 91 -22.16 -17.88 -21.81
C GLY A 91 -20.99 -17.86 -22.78
N GLY A 92 -19.76 -18.09 -22.29
CA GLY A 92 -18.53 -18.10 -23.08
C GLY A 92 -17.96 -16.71 -23.37
N ARG A 93 -18.49 -15.65 -22.75
CA ARG A 93 -18.01 -14.27 -22.96
C ARG A 93 -16.84 -13.98 -22.05
N ARG A 94 -15.71 -13.54 -22.63
CA ARG A 94 -14.57 -13.07 -21.86
C ARG A 94 -14.84 -11.68 -21.32
N LEU A 95 -14.88 -11.56 -20.00
CA LEU A 95 -15.12 -10.33 -19.25
C LEU A 95 -13.86 -10.05 -18.42
N ALA A 96 -12.80 -9.66 -19.13
CA ALA A 96 -11.50 -9.38 -18.52
C ALA A 96 -11.37 -7.88 -18.24
N GLN A 97 -10.85 -7.56 -17.06
CA GLN A 97 -10.52 -6.19 -16.67
C GLN A 97 -9.04 -6.10 -16.29
N SER A 98 -8.43 -4.96 -16.58
CA SER A 98 -7.03 -4.69 -16.25
C SER A 98 -6.92 -3.36 -15.52
N GLU A 99 -6.07 -3.32 -14.49
CA GLU A 99 -5.79 -2.11 -13.70
C GLU A 99 -4.32 -2.11 -13.26
N SER A 100 -3.76 -0.92 -13.03
CA SER A 100 -2.39 -0.77 -12.53
C SER A 100 -2.43 -0.23 -11.10
N MET A 101 -1.68 -0.89 -10.21
CA MET A 101 -1.56 -0.55 -8.79
C MET A 101 -0.08 -0.53 -8.40
N PRO A 102 0.66 0.53 -8.77
CA PRO A 102 2.11 0.61 -8.55
C PRO A 102 2.49 0.66 -7.07
N GLU A 103 1.54 0.90 -6.17
CA GLU A 103 1.74 0.92 -4.72
C GLU A 103 1.88 -0.50 -4.13
N ILE A 104 1.34 -1.51 -4.81
CA ILE A 104 1.50 -2.91 -4.43
C ILE A 104 2.89 -3.37 -4.90
N THR A 105 3.72 -3.79 -3.95
CA THR A 105 5.13 -4.18 -4.20
C THR A 105 5.38 -5.69 -4.06
N SER A 106 4.32 -6.47 -3.84
CA SER A 106 4.32 -7.93 -3.68
C SER A 106 3.34 -8.58 -4.66
N ALA A 107 3.80 -9.62 -5.35
CA ALA A 107 2.97 -10.40 -6.27
C ALA A 107 1.79 -11.06 -5.53
N ASP A 108 2.00 -11.60 -4.32
CA ASP A 108 0.95 -12.22 -3.50
C ASP A 108 -0.16 -11.23 -3.14
N GLN A 109 0.24 -10.02 -2.73
CA GLN A 109 -0.71 -8.95 -2.42
C GLN A 109 -1.50 -8.52 -3.66
N GLY A 110 -0.83 -8.45 -4.81
CA GLY A 110 -1.48 -8.18 -6.09
C GLY A 110 -2.49 -9.26 -6.44
N LEU A 111 -2.10 -10.54 -6.35
CA LEU A 111 -2.97 -11.66 -6.66
C LEU A 111 -4.18 -11.71 -5.74
N TYR A 112 -3.99 -11.52 -4.43
CA TYR A 112 -5.08 -11.42 -3.47
C TYR A 112 -6.03 -10.26 -3.79
N HIS A 113 -5.49 -9.09 -4.16
CA HIS A 113 -6.32 -7.95 -4.55
C HIS A 113 -7.11 -8.21 -5.83
N ALA A 114 -6.50 -8.88 -6.82
CA ALA A 114 -7.18 -9.31 -8.04
C ALA A 114 -8.32 -10.29 -7.74
N ALA A 115 -8.08 -11.25 -6.82
CA ALA A 115 -9.06 -12.23 -6.39
C ALA A 115 -10.28 -11.59 -5.73
N VAL A 116 -10.06 -10.69 -4.76
CA VAL A 116 -11.13 -9.96 -4.09
C VAL A 116 -11.97 -9.16 -5.09
N LYS A 117 -11.31 -8.39 -5.98
CA LYS A 117 -12.02 -7.61 -7.01
C LYS A 117 -12.85 -8.49 -7.94
N ALA A 118 -12.28 -9.58 -8.45
CA ALA A 118 -12.98 -10.48 -9.35
C ALA A 118 -14.19 -11.14 -8.67
N ARG A 119 -14.04 -11.61 -7.42
CA ARG A 119 -15.13 -12.24 -6.65
C ARG A 119 -16.25 -11.24 -6.33
N LEU A 120 -15.91 -10.03 -5.87
CA LEU A 120 -16.88 -8.98 -5.59
C LEU A 120 -17.66 -8.55 -6.84
N ALA A 121 -16.98 -8.39 -7.97
CA ALA A 121 -17.62 -8.05 -9.24
C ALA A 121 -18.64 -9.11 -9.71
N ARG A 122 -18.51 -10.36 -9.27
CA ARG A 122 -19.48 -11.43 -9.57
C ARG A 122 -20.63 -11.52 -8.58
N SER A 123 -20.50 -10.88 -7.42
CA SER A 123 -21.48 -10.83 -6.33
C SER A 123 -22.08 -9.42 -6.21
N ASN A 124 -22.53 -8.84 -7.33
CA ASN A 124 -23.02 -7.46 -7.42
C ASN A 124 -24.54 -7.33 -7.39
N ASP A 125 -25.26 -8.27 -6.77
CA ASP A 125 -26.70 -8.07 -6.54
C ASP A 125 -26.89 -6.86 -5.60
N GLU A 126 -27.87 -6.03 -5.92
CA GLU A 126 -28.30 -4.90 -5.09
C GLU A 126 -29.67 -5.22 -4.46
N CYS A 127 -29.88 -4.72 -3.25
CA CYS A 127 -31.16 -4.85 -2.53
C CYS A 127 -31.56 -3.51 -1.93
N GLU A 128 -32.82 -3.13 -2.12
CA GLU A 128 -33.44 -1.99 -1.44
C GLU A 128 -34.50 -2.50 -0.46
N VAL A 129 -34.45 -2.02 0.78
CA VAL A 129 -35.40 -2.40 1.83
C VAL A 129 -35.69 -1.22 2.76
N SER A 130 -36.97 -1.07 3.15
CA SER A 130 -37.39 -0.11 4.17
C SER A 130 -37.63 -0.82 5.51
N LEU A 131 -36.95 -0.34 6.55
CA LEU A 131 -36.87 -0.95 7.88
C LEU A 131 -37.34 0.01 8.99
N PRO A 132 -37.77 -0.51 10.15
CA PRO A 132 -38.23 0.28 11.28
C PRO A 132 -37.10 1.09 11.93
N PRO A 133 -37.39 2.12 12.74
CA PRO A 133 -36.41 3.06 13.30
C PRO A 133 -35.24 2.46 14.09
N ILE A 134 -35.29 1.17 14.48
CA ILE A 134 -34.14 0.48 15.08
C ILE A 134 -32.96 0.39 14.11
N SER A 135 -33.20 0.43 12.79
CA SER A 135 -32.17 0.43 11.76
C SER A 135 -31.38 1.74 11.69
N TRP A 136 -31.82 2.83 12.32
CA TRP A 136 -31.03 4.07 12.45
C TRP A 136 -29.74 3.89 13.27
N LEU A 137 -29.56 2.75 13.93
CA LEU A 137 -28.32 2.39 14.62
C LEU A 137 -27.27 1.78 13.69
N LEU A 138 -27.64 1.50 12.44
CA LEU A 138 -26.75 0.94 11.43
C LEU A 138 -26.03 2.04 10.68
N GLU A 139 -24.83 1.76 10.20
CA GLU A 139 -24.04 2.70 9.41
C GLU A 139 -23.69 2.12 8.03
N PRO A 140 -23.47 2.96 7.00
CA PRO A 140 -22.88 2.50 5.75
C PRO A 140 -21.59 1.71 6.00
N GLY A 141 -21.50 0.52 5.40
CA GLY A 141 -20.42 -0.45 5.58
C GLY A 141 -20.75 -1.61 6.52
N ASP A 142 -21.76 -1.49 7.39
CA ASP A 142 -22.22 -2.59 8.23
C ASP A 142 -22.82 -3.71 7.39
N VAL A 143 -22.76 -4.93 7.94
CA VAL A 143 -23.35 -6.12 7.33
C VAL A 143 -24.64 -6.46 8.08
N ILE A 144 -25.73 -6.62 7.37
CA ILE A 144 -27.01 -7.08 7.92
C ILE A 144 -27.42 -8.39 7.27
N GLU A 145 -28.30 -9.10 7.94
CA GLU A 145 -28.89 -10.34 7.45
C GLU A 145 -30.38 -10.12 7.20
N LEU A 146 -30.84 -10.48 6.00
CA LEU A 146 -32.24 -10.38 5.62
C LEU A 146 -32.78 -11.79 5.35
N THR A 147 -33.88 -12.12 6.02
CA THR A 147 -34.67 -13.31 5.74
C THR A 147 -36.02 -12.90 5.18
N ASP A 148 -36.32 -13.31 3.96
CA ASP A 148 -37.62 -13.07 3.34
C ASP A 148 -38.27 -14.35 2.84
N GLU A 149 -39.40 -14.72 3.46
CA GLU A 149 -40.18 -15.90 3.10
C GLU A 149 -40.76 -15.81 1.69
N ASN A 150 -40.98 -14.60 1.15
CA ASN A 150 -41.60 -14.41 -0.15
C ASN A 150 -40.62 -14.55 -1.32
N THR A 151 -39.36 -14.16 -1.13
CA THR A 151 -38.30 -14.22 -2.15
C THR A 151 -37.34 -15.40 -1.94
N VAL A 152 -37.62 -16.29 -0.98
CA VAL A 152 -36.82 -17.48 -0.65
C VAL A 152 -35.38 -17.11 -0.28
N GLN A 153 -35.18 -15.92 0.29
CA GLN A 153 -33.90 -15.51 0.84
C GLN A 153 -33.85 -15.99 2.29
N ASP A 154 -33.03 -17.01 2.56
CA ASP A 154 -32.84 -17.54 3.90
C ASP A 154 -31.53 -17.00 4.47
N ALA A 155 -31.62 -16.13 5.48
CA ALA A 155 -30.48 -15.54 6.17
C ALA A 155 -29.39 -14.99 5.22
N ARG A 156 -29.79 -14.29 4.15
CA ARG A 156 -28.82 -13.77 3.19
C ARG A 156 -28.19 -12.50 3.72
N GLN A 157 -26.86 -12.39 3.58
CA GLN A 157 -26.10 -11.26 4.09
C GLN A 157 -25.92 -10.17 3.04
N TRP A 158 -26.01 -8.93 3.51
CA TRP A 158 -25.99 -7.73 2.70
C TRP A 158 -25.15 -6.65 3.40
N ARG A 159 -24.34 -5.91 2.65
CA ARG A 159 -23.60 -4.75 3.17
C ARG A 159 -24.35 -3.48 2.83
N ILE A 160 -24.48 -2.58 3.81
CA ILE A 160 -25.12 -1.28 3.63
C ILE A 160 -24.19 -0.40 2.78
N LYS A 161 -24.69 0.04 1.62
CA LYS A 161 -24.01 0.97 0.73
C LYS A 161 -24.42 2.40 1.06
N GLU A 162 -25.73 2.63 1.16
CA GLU A 162 -26.34 3.92 1.47
C GLU A 162 -27.53 3.72 2.41
N MET A 163 -27.81 4.74 3.22
CA MET A 163 -28.96 4.77 4.13
C MET A 163 -29.61 6.15 4.04
N ASP A 164 -30.90 6.16 3.80
CA ASP A 164 -31.75 7.35 3.86
C ASP A 164 -32.73 7.23 5.03
N GLU A 165 -32.81 8.29 5.83
CA GLU A 165 -33.74 8.38 6.96
C GLU A 165 -34.96 9.23 6.56
N ASP A 166 -36.16 8.70 6.78
CA ASP A 166 -37.42 9.43 6.60
C ASP A 166 -38.29 9.29 7.87
N GLU A 167 -39.41 10.02 7.94
CA GLU A 167 -40.30 10.11 9.11
C GLU A 167 -40.89 8.74 9.54
N GLY A 168 -40.10 7.98 10.30
CA GLY A 168 -40.50 6.70 10.91
C GLY A 168 -39.90 5.45 10.27
N GLN A 169 -38.97 5.57 9.33
CA GLN A 169 -38.28 4.43 8.71
C GLN A 169 -36.87 4.77 8.25
N ALA A 170 -36.07 3.74 7.97
CA ALA A 170 -34.83 3.88 7.20
C ALA A 170 -34.97 3.07 5.90
N THR A 171 -34.63 3.68 4.77
CA THR A 171 -34.47 2.98 3.50
C THR A 171 -33.00 2.68 3.30
N LEU A 172 -32.65 1.40 3.17
CA LEU A 172 -31.29 0.95 2.98
C LEU A 172 -31.09 0.50 1.53
N THR A 173 -30.04 1.01 0.91
CA THR A 173 -29.49 0.47 -0.33
C THR A 173 -28.33 -0.44 0.03
N LEU A 174 -28.42 -1.68 -0.40
CA LEU A 174 -27.55 -2.76 0.00
C LEU A 174 -26.87 -3.41 -1.20
N ILE A 175 -25.68 -3.95 -0.98
CA ILE A 175 -24.98 -4.82 -1.92
C ILE A 175 -24.81 -6.21 -1.32
N HIS A 176 -24.86 -7.23 -2.16
CA HIS A 176 -24.68 -8.59 -1.69
C HIS A 176 -23.32 -8.78 -1.01
N TYR A 177 -23.34 -9.42 0.15
CA TYR A 177 -22.14 -9.62 0.95
C TYR A 177 -21.80 -11.11 1.02
N ASP A 178 -20.65 -11.45 0.45
CA ASP A 178 -20.04 -12.78 0.58
C ASP A 178 -18.74 -12.67 1.40
N PRO A 179 -18.70 -13.17 2.64
CA PRO A 179 -17.48 -13.14 3.45
C PRO A 179 -16.33 -13.96 2.83
N ALA A 180 -16.64 -14.97 2.00
CA ALA A 180 -15.62 -15.76 1.31
C ALA A 180 -14.89 -14.95 0.23
N ALA A 181 -15.49 -13.87 -0.28
CA ALA A 181 -14.82 -12.97 -1.22
C ALA A 181 -13.53 -12.37 -0.62
N TYR A 182 -13.48 -12.18 0.71
CA TYR A 182 -12.35 -11.64 1.46
C TYR A 182 -11.42 -12.72 2.03
N SER A 183 -11.66 -13.99 1.75
CA SER A 183 -10.80 -15.06 2.27
C SER A 183 -9.60 -15.24 1.33
N PRO A 184 -8.35 -15.18 1.85
CA PRO A 184 -7.17 -15.43 1.03
C PRO A 184 -7.21 -16.85 0.51
N ASP A 185 -6.94 -16.98 -0.78
CA ASP A 185 -6.69 -18.28 -1.36
C ASP A 185 -5.27 -18.71 -0.99
N LEU A 186 -5.15 -19.53 0.05
CA LEU A 186 -3.86 -20.02 0.52
C LEU A 186 -3.22 -21.04 -0.45
N SER A 187 -3.95 -21.47 -1.48
CA SER A 187 -3.44 -22.38 -2.52
C SER A 187 -2.96 -21.65 -3.78
N ALA A 188 -3.32 -20.38 -3.94
CA ALA A 188 -2.83 -19.52 -4.99
C ALA A 188 -1.39 -19.09 -4.65
N VAL A 189 -0.42 -19.65 -5.36
CA VAL A 189 1.00 -19.28 -5.25
C VAL A 189 1.31 -18.48 -6.51
N PRO A 190 1.63 -17.18 -6.42
CA PRO A 190 1.95 -16.40 -7.60
C PRO A 190 3.11 -17.04 -8.35
N ASP A 191 2.95 -17.17 -9.66
CA ASP A 191 4.00 -17.73 -10.52
C ASP A 191 5.23 -16.80 -10.48
N GLY A 192 6.33 -17.27 -9.91
CA GLY A 192 7.53 -16.47 -9.69
C GLY A 192 8.37 -16.92 -8.51
N ASP A 193 9.22 -17.92 -8.76
CA ASP A 193 10.17 -18.57 -7.84
C ASP A 193 11.30 -17.67 -7.31
N VAL A 194 11.15 -16.34 -7.31
CA VAL A 194 12.16 -15.40 -6.82
C VAL A 194 11.68 -14.86 -5.47
N PRO A 195 12.46 -15.04 -4.38
CA PRO A 195 12.10 -14.53 -3.07
C PRO A 195 11.75 -13.05 -3.17
N SER A 196 10.52 -12.71 -2.80
CA SER A 196 10.00 -11.35 -2.68
C SER A 196 10.62 -10.61 -1.49
N GLU A 197 11.83 -11.00 -1.08
CA GLU A 197 12.52 -10.39 0.04
C GLU A 197 12.83 -8.97 -0.37
N ARG A 198 11.93 -8.07 0.06
CA ARG A 198 12.20 -6.64 0.14
C ARG A 198 13.62 -6.54 0.69
N PRO A 199 14.51 -5.75 0.08
CA PRO A 199 15.83 -5.57 0.63
C PRO A 199 15.70 -5.19 2.10
N ASP A 200 16.25 -6.03 2.98
CA ASP A 200 16.08 -5.88 4.41
C ASP A 200 16.65 -4.50 4.80
N ILE A 201 16.09 -3.87 5.83
CA ILE A 201 16.69 -2.66 6.40
C ILE A 201 18.10 -2.95 6.94
N GLU A 202 18.40 -4.23 7.21
CA GLU A 202 19.74 -4.75 7.52
C GLU A 202 20.69 -4.82 6.30
N TRP A 203 20.21 -4.62 5.06
CA TRP A 203 21.05 -4.58 3.85
C TRP A 203 21.67 -3.20 3.56
N LEU A 204 21.40 -2.21 4.42
CA LEU A 204 22.12 -0.94 4.39
C LEU A 204 23.44 -1.13 5.12
N ASP A 205 24.52 -1.27 4.37
CA ASP A 205 25.85 -1.31 4.98
C ASP A 205 26.13 -0.01 5.75
N PRO A 206 26.76 -0.09 6.94
CA PRO A 206 27.22 1.11 7.62
C PRO A 206 28.23 1.85 6.74
N VAL A 207 28.24 3.18 6.83
CA VAL A 207 29.34 3.97 6.29
C VAL A 207 30.62 3.53 6.99
N THR A 208 31.63 3.12 6.23
CA THR A 208 32.93 2.68 6.76
C THR A 208 34.05 3.58 6.28
N ASN A 209 35.21 3.50 6.96
CA ASN A 209 36.44 4.23 6.61
C ASN A 209 36.26 5.75 6.45
N LEU A 210 35.36 6.34 7.25
CA LEU A 210 35.21 7.79 7.30
C LEU A 210 36.54 8.45 7.70
N SER A 211 37.04 9.33 6.85
CA SER A 211 38.23 10.12 7.10
C SER A 211 37.99 11.57 6.70
N VAL A 212 38.72 12.47 7.36
CA VAL A 212 38.73 13.89 7.01
C VAL A 212 40.16 14.37 6.89
N GLU A 213 40.46 14.98 5.75
CA GLU A 213 41.71 15.70 5.54
C GLU A 213 41.43 17.20 5.58
N ILE A 214 42.16 17.93 6.44
CA ILE A 214 42.07 19.38 6.55
C ILE A 214 43.26 20.00 5.83
N TYR A 215 42.97 20.91 4.90
CA TYR A 215 43.93 21.72 4.20
C TYR A 215 43.91 23.12 4.80
N SER A 216 45.07 23.58 5.25
CA SER A 216 45.26 25.00 5.51
C SER A 216 45.34 25.71 4.17
N ASP A 217 44.46 26.69 3.96
CA ASP A 217 44.58 27.58 2.81
C ASP A 217 45.84 28.42 2.99
N SER A 218 46.91 28.08 2.27
CA SER A 218 48.17 28.84 2.27
C SER A 218 48.07 30.13 1.44
N GLY A 219 46.89 30.74 1.38
CA GLY A 219 46.68 32.06 0.81
C GLY A 219 47.61 33.06 1.51
N THR A 220 48.41 33.77 0.73
CA THR A 220 49.51 34.66 1.16
C THR A 220 49.02 35.96 1.82
N GLY A 221 48.24 35.85 2.89
CA GLY A 221 47.84 36.94 3.76
C GLY A 221 47.60 36.41 5.18
N ALA A 222 48.19 37.04 6.18
CA ALA A 222 48.21 36.60 7.58
C ALA A 222 46.84 36.55 8.29
N ASP A 223 45.73 36.71 7.55
CA ASP A 223 44.38 36.93 8.06
C ASP A 223 43.31 36.00 7.45
N ASN A 224 43.68 34.84 6.89
CA ASN A 224 42.67 33.86 6.43
C ASN A 224 42.42 32.77 7.50
N PRO A 225 41.37 32.89 8.35
CA PRO A 225 41.08 31.91 9.40
C PRO A 225 40.36 30.66 8.86
N TYR A 226 40.09 30.60 7.56
CA TYR A 226 39.28 29.57 6.94
C TYR A 226 40.13 28.37 6.51
N HIS A 227 39.80 27.20 7.05
CA HIS A 227 40.29 25.91 6.58
C HIS A 227 39.29 25.28 5.64
N GLN A 228 39.82 24.47 4.73
CA GLN A 228 39.02 23.62 3.88
C GLN A 228 39.26 22.18 4.30
N GLY A 229 38.24 21.34 4.17
CA GLY A 229 38.36 19.93 4.47
C GLY A 229 37.79 19.08 3.35
N VAL A 230 38.26 17.85 3.25
CA VAL A 230 37.64 16.84 2.42
C VAL A 230 37.27 15.67 3.31
N VAL A 231 35.99 15.33 3.31
CA VAL A 231 35.45 14.12 3.93
C VAL A 231 35.41 13.04 2.85
N THR A 232 35.96 11.87 3.14
CA THR A 232 35.83 10.68 2.30
C THR A 232 35.39 9.50 3.14
N TRP A 233 34.65 8.59 2.52
CA TRP A 233 34.23 7.31 3.09
C TRP A 233 34.25 6.25 2.00
N ASP A 234 34.11 4.99 2.38
CA ASP A 234 33.95 3.93 1.40
C ASP A 234 32.54 3.99 0.82
N GLU A 235 32.46 4.00 -0.51
CA GLU A 235 31.19 3.87 -1.21
C GLU A 235 30.61 2.47 -0.91
N SER A 236 29.34 2.45 -0.55
CA SER A 236 28.66 1.19 -0.27
C SER A 236 28.34 0.50 -1.58
N THR A 237 28.49 -0.83 -1.59
CA THR A 237 28.03 -1.69 -2.68
C THR A 237 26.54 -1.97 -2.60
N SER A 238 25.88 -1.54 -1.52
CA SER A 238 24.45 -1.75 -1.31
C SER A 238 23.64 -1.00 -2.37
N PRO A 239 22.80 -1.71 -3.13
CA PRO A 239 22.08 -1.12 -4.25
C PRO A 239 20.90 -0.26 -3.86
N VAL A 240 20.49 -0.34 -2.60
CA VAL A 240 19.32 0.40 -2.10
C VAL A 240 19.67 1.80 -1.67
N ILE A 241 20.96 2.17 -1.64
CA ILE A 241 21.41 3.52 -1.31
C ILE A 241 21.19 4.45 -2.50
N SER A 242 20.46 5.53 -2.26
CA SER A 242 20.19 6.57 -3.26
C SER A 242 21.20 7.71 -3.20
N HIS A 243 21.61 8.09 -2.00
CA HIS A 243 22.59 9.15 -1.72
C HIS A 243 23.08 9.04 -0.28
N TYR A 244 24.12 9.80 0.04
CA TYR A 244 24.61 10.01 1.39
C TYR A 244 24.17 11.38 1.89
N GLN A 245 23.81 11.47 3.17
CA GLN A 245 23.56 12.73 3.83
C GLN A 245 24.76 13.08 4.72
N VAL A 246 25.47 14.14 4.34
CA VAL A 246 26.60 14.67 5.11
C VAL A 246 26.11 15.81 5.98
N LYS A 247 26.45 15.75 7.26
CA LYS A 247 26.04 16.73 8.26
C LYS A 247 27.25 17.23 9.03
N LEU A 248 27.42 18.55 9.05
CA LEU A 248 28.42 19.23 9.88
C LEU A 248 27.73 19.88 11.07
N ALA A 249 28.24 19.63 12.27
CA ALA A 249 27.75 20.23 13.50
C ALA A 249 28.90 20.79 14.34
N ASP A 250 28.62 21.83 15.13
CA ASP A 250 29.50 22.29 16.19
C ASP A 250 29.57 21.22 17.30
N ALA A 251 30.78 20.80 17.67
CA ALA A 251 30.98 19.71 18.63
C ALA A 251 30.54 20.06 20.05
N GLN A 252 30.58 21.34 20.43
CA GLN A 252 30.27 21.82 21.77
C GLN A 252 28.76 22.02 21.96
N THR A 253 28.09 22.60 20.96
CA THR A 253 26.66 22.91 21.04
C THR A 253 25.78 21.82 20.42
N GLY A 254 26.34 20.96 19.57
CA GLY A 254 25.59 20.00 18.75
C GLY A 254 24.76 20.66 17.65
N THR A 255 24.88 21.98 17.47
CA THR A 255 24.11 22.73 16.48
C THR A 255 24.54 22.33 15.08
N THR A 256 23.57 21.96 14.26
CA THR A 256 23.81 21.64 12.86
C THR A 256 24.14 22.91 12.10
N ILE A 257 25.32 22.95 11.48
CA ILE A 257 25.75 24.06 10.64
C ILE A 257 25.12 23.90 9.26
N TYR A 258 25.25 22.71 8.67
CA TYR A 258 24.54 22.36 7.45
C TYR A 258 24.34 20.84 7.31
N THR A 259 23.44 20.51 6.38
CA THR A 259 23.18 19.17 5.88
C THR A 259 23.15 19.22 4.35
N VAL A 260 23.80 18.28 3.70
CA VAL A 260 23.86 18.18 2.23
C VAL A 260 23.71 16.73 1.79
N ASN A 261 23.08 16.55 0.64
CA ASN A 261 22.94 15.24 0.01
C ASN A 261 24.01 15.08 -1.06
N GLU A 262 24.81 14.02 -0.95
CA GLU A 262 25.91 13.72 -1.84
C GLU A 262 25.65 12.39 -2.56
N PRO A 263 25.65 12.36 -3.90
CA PRO A 263 25.46 11.13 -4.65
C PRO A 263 26.72 10.24 -4.68
N THR A 264 27.86 10.74 -4.20
CA THR A 264 29.15 10.04 -4.24
C THR A 264 29.82 10.07 -2.87
N ALA A 265 30.77 9.14 -2.63
CA ALA A 265 31.43 8.96 -1.34
C ALA A 265 32.48 10.04 -0.94
N LYS A 266 32.18 11.31 -1.22
CA LYS A 266 33.09 12.44 -1.00
C LYS A 266 32.33 13.75 -0.81
N HIS A 267 32.77 14.57 0.13
CA HIS A 267 32.26 15.93 0.32
C HIS A 267 33.36 16.93 0.68
N TYR A 268 33.24 18.17 0.19
CA TYR A 268 34.17 19.26 0.49
C TYR A 268 33.61 20.17 1.58
N LEU A 269 34.25 20.15 2.75
CA LEU A 269 33.98 21.08 3.84
C LEU A 269 34.53 22.46 3.49
N LYS A 270 33.70 23.49 3.63
CA LYS A 270 34.08 24.89 3.44
C LYS A 270 33.85 25.68 4.72
N GLU A 271 34.56 26.80 4.84
CA GLU A 271 34.36 27.80 5.90
C GLU A 271 34.59 27.27 7.33
N LEU A 272 35.47 26.27 7.48
CA LEU A 272 35.89 25.80 8.80
C LEU A 272 36.74 26.88 9.46
N THR A 273 36.46 27.23 10.70
CA THR A 273 37.22 28.24 11.44
C THR A 273 38.00 27.59 12.58
N ASN A 274 39.13 28.17 12.97
CA ASN A 274 39.98 27.67 14.07
C ASN A 274 39.33 27.72 15.47
N THR A 275 38.12 28.23 15.60
CA THR A 275 37.50 28.55 16.89
C THR A 275 36.61 27.42 17.41
N PHE A 276 36.25 26.46 16.56
CA PHE A 276 35.31 25.40 16.91
C PHE A 276 35.92 24.02 16.65
N GLU A 277 35.59 23.08 17.54
CA GLU A 277 35.68 21.66 17.24
C GLU A 277 34.43 21.29 16.43
N TYR A 278 34.61 20.48 15.40
CA TYR A 278 33.50 20.08 14.53
C TYR A 278 33.21 18.59 14.63
N VAL A 279 31.95 18.24 14.39
CA VAL A 279 31.48 16.87 14.24
C VAL A 279 30.96 16.70 12.83
N VAL A 280 31.59 15.80 12.08
CA VAL A 280 31.07 15.32 10.80
C VAL A 280 30.30 14.03 11.06
N MET A 281 29.11 13.93 10.48
CA MET A 281 28.32 12.70 10.40
C MET A 281 27.98 12.43 8.93
N VAL A 282 28.03 11.17 8.53
CA VAL A 282 27.60 10.72 7.22
C VAL A 282 26.60 9.59 7.42
N ASP A 283 25.39 9.78 6.88
CA ASP A 283 24.32 8.78 6.92
C ASP A 283 24.04 8.26 5.49
N ALA A 284 23.81 6.96 5.34
CA ALA A 284 23.35 6.39 4.07
C ALA A 284 21.83 6.50 3.96
N VAL A 285 21.32 6.97 2.82
CA VAL A 285 19.88 7.19 2.60
C VAL A 285 19.38 6.27 1.50
N SER A 286 18.43 5.40 1.84
CA SER A 286 17.85 4.46 0.88
C SER A 286 16.93 5.12 -0.16
N LEU A 287 16.65 4.42 -1.26
CA LEU A 287 15.69 4.81 -2.30
C LEU A 287 14.27 5.09 -1.76
N THR A 288 13.92 4.49 -0.62
CA THR A 288 12.61 4.65 0.03
C THR A 288 12.62 5.71 1.14
N GLY A 289 13.74 6.44 1.30
CA GLY A 289 13.88 7.53 2.28
C GLY A 289 14.19 7.07 3.69
N PHE A 290 14.38 5.77 3.94
CA PHE A 290 14.90 5.30 5.23
C PHE A 290 16.38 5.69 5.36
N ILE A 291 16.70 6.26 6.53
CA ILE A 291 18.05 6.64 6.92
C ILE A 291 18.52 5.62 7.94
N LEU A 292 19.50 4.78 7.59
CA LEU A 292 20.18 3.98 8.59
C LEU A 292 21.26 4.85 9.21
N ARG A 293 20.99 5.35 10.42
CA ARG A 293 21.93 6.17 11.17
C ARG A 293 23.08 5.30 11.67
N HIS A 294 24.14 5.24 10.88
CA HIS A 294 25.47 4.86 11.35
C HIS A 294 26.36 6.09 11.39
N PRO A 295 26.10 7.05 12.30
CA PRO A 295 26.87 8.27 12.35
C PRO A 295 28.30 7.91 12.72
N VAL A 296 29.18 7.83 11.72
CA VAL A 296 30.60 7.80 11.99
C VAL A 296 30.95 9.23 12.35
N LYS A 297 31.18 9.44 13.64
CA LYS A 297 31.53 10.74 14.21
C LYS A 297 33.04 10.89 14.17
N LEU A 298 33.52 11.84 13.38
CA LEU A 298 34.90 12.29 13.47
C LEU A 298 34.94 13.69 14.10
N LEU A 299 35.73 13.82 15.16
CA LEU A 299 36.04 15.12 15.77
C LEU A 299 37.19 15.73 14.98
N LEU A 300 36.99 16.97 14.49
CA LEU A 300 38.02 17.77 13.82
C LEU A 300 38.66 18.75 14.79
#